data_AF-A0A2S8GIB2-F1
#
_entry.id   AF-A0A2S8GIB2-F1
#
_cell.length_a   1.000
_cell.length_b   1.000
_cell.length_c   1.000
_cell.angle_alpha   90.00
_cell.angle_beta   90.00
_cell.angle_gamma   90.00
#
_symmetry.space_group_name_H-M   'P 1'
#
loop_
_entity.id
_entity.type
_entity.pdbx_description
1 polymer ?
#
loop_
_entity_poly.entity_id
_entity_poly.type
_entity_poly.pdbx_seq_one_letter_code
_entity_poly.pdbx_strand_id
1 'polypeptide(L)'
;MRISYSRFMASLALTLSLAFAGTALSAPPAIEPTIEALSSTDEAAQLTAIHKLATLGADGAAAVAPLTDLLKSPSAAVRAHAAYALGKIGEAAAPSADQLVKLVADADPQVRRQAIGALQAIHPDRQKVVGEFVKLLGDSDPSVRMRVMHAISDAGKPAVPGLMLALKNEKSAFWACLILREMGPEASEAAPALTELLGGETPLETKREALLALGGMPEAAEKSAPAIAKCLDDEHLRLAATFALGRIGVIPMTGQERIAANVDSKDPLLSIMSRWALARVNPQDKELQKSVIEHLAKGVASDNAWVRSAAAQALVALKAEPTVVIAELHKTLPGVDPANLGDAIFVLSSLGPEAIPHLTAALKNPQLRRPVAEILGKMGPEAAPAVGDLVGLVDDENPRVAKAAILALGQIGPAAKAAVPRLTKVLEEGEGSAPYDAALSLGKIGTAAKEASPAIEKVMTSSEEPSLRVLCAWAEMQVDGISAATAEKVLPTLTAGLKAEAPPTRKGAAELLGKLGESAKSAAPELKMLLNDGDSTVRDAAAMSLESIGQEK
;
A
#
# COMPACT_ATOMS: atom_id res chain seq x y z
N MET A 1 -17.40 9.35 -6.31
CA MET A 1 -18.18 8.28 -7.00
C MET A 1 -17.23 7.15 -7.40
N ARG A 2 -16.94 6.24 -6.46
CA ARG A 2 -16.29 4.94 -6.70
C ARG A 2 -16.90 3.99 -5.66
N ILE A 3 -17.94 3.26 -6.08
CA ILE A 3 -18.54 2.18 -5.31
C ILE A 3 -18.10 0.88 -5.99
N SER A 4 -17.32 0.11 -5.22
CA SER A 4 -17.28 -1.35 -5.10
C SER A 4 -17.70 -2.20 -6.31
N TYR A 5 -16.70 -2.81 -6.97
CA TYR A 5 -16.83 -4.04 -7.78
C TYR A 5 -16.46 -5.30 -6.97
N SER A 6 -16.79 -5.34 -5.67
CA SER A 6 -16.54 -6.51 -4.79
C SER A 6 -17.82 -7.23 -4.34
N ARG A 7 -18.97 -6.92 -4.95
CA ARG A 7 -20.26 -7.54 -4.60
C ARG A 7 -20.93 -8.12 -5.83
N PHE A 8 -20.35 -9.15 -6.44
CA PHE A 8 -21.08 -10.06 -7.34
C PHE A 8 -20.34 -11.37 -7.61
N MET A 9 -20.01 -12.15 -6.57
CA MET A 9 -19.79 -13.61 -6.67
C MET A 9 -20.07 -14.26 -5.31
N ALA A 10 -21.29 -14.07 -4.80
CA ALA A 10 -21.86 -14.86 -3.73
C ALA A 10 -23.11 -15.56 -4.28
N SER A 11 -22.89 -16.70 -4.96
CA SER A 11 -23.80 -17.83 -5.12
C SER A 11 -23.34 -18.71 -6.29
N LEU A 12 -22.46 -19.67 -6.01
CA LEU A 12 -22.67 -21.09 -6.34
C LEU A 12 -21.51 -21.93 -5.76
N ALA A 13 -21.64 -22.34 -4.51
CA ALA A 13 -20.92 -23.49 -3.98
C ALA A 13 -21.81 -24.13 -2.90
N LEU A 14 -22.90 -24.75 -3.35
CA LEU A 14 -23.52 -25.83 -2.61
C LEU A 14 -22.89 -27.13 -3.09
N THR A 15 -22.68 -28.04 -2.13
CA THR A 15 -22.25 -29.45 -2.23
C THR A 15 -20.77 -29.71 -2.48
N LEU A 16 -19.97 -29.63 -1.41
CA LEU A 16 -19.41 -30.86 -0.86
C LEU A 16 -19.37 -30.74 0.68
N SER A 17 -20.51 -31.03 1.28
CA SER A 17 -20.60 -31.40 2.69
C SER A 17 -19.92 -32.76 2.87
N LEU A 18 -18.61 -32.77 3.07
CA LEU A 18 -17.99 -33.87 3.80
C LEU A 18 -18.29 -33.64 5.27
N ALA A 19 -19.28 -34.38 5.74
CA ALA A 19 -19.53 -34.56 7.16
C ALA A 19 -18.25 -35.07 7.82
N PHE A 20 -17.50 -34.19 8.48
CA PHE A 20 -16.64 -34.60 9.60
C PHE A 20 -17.56 -34.89 10.79
N ALA A 21 -18.28 -36.00 10.67
CA ALA A 21 -18.80 -36.70 11.85
C ALA A 21 -17.57 -37.09 12.68
N GLY A 22 -17.65 -36.85 13.99
CA GLY A 22 -16.56 -37.03 14.94
C GLY A 22 -15.85 -38.37 14.80
N THR A 23 -14.69 -38.33 14.17
CA THR A 23 -13.60 -39.28 14.38
C THR A 23 -12.49 -38.49 15.04
N ALA A 24 -12.10 -38.91 16.24
CA ALA A 24 -10.86 -38.45 16.85
C ALA A 24 -9.75 -38.72 15.84
N LEU A 25 -9.21 -37.67 15.21
CA LEU A 25 -7.97 -37.79 14.44
C LEU A 25 -6.91 -38.25 15.44
N SER A 26 -6.53 -39.53 15.39
CA SER A 26 -5.29 -39.96 16.01
C SER A 26 -4.17 -39.16 15.35
N ALA A 27 -3.27 -38.60 16.16
CA ALA A 27 -2.09 -37.95 15.66
C ALA A 27 -1.34 -38.88 14.69
N PRO A 28 -0.72 -38.37 13.60
CA PRO A 28 0.19 -39.21 12.82
C PRO A 28 1.24 -39.83 13.77
N PRO A 29 1.55 -41.14 13.65
CA PRO A 29 2.33 -41.87 14.65
C PRO A 29 3.74 -41.29 14.91
N ALA A 30 4.23 -40.42 14.03
CA ALA A 30 5.49 -39.70 14.19
C ALA A 30 5.45 -38.55 15.23
N ILE A 31 4.26 -38.01 15.59
CA ILE A 31 4.14 -36.86 16.50
C ILE A 31 3.63 -37.23 17.90
N GLU A 32 3.05 -38.42 18.08
CA GLU A 32 2.56 -38.92 19.38
C GLU A 32 3.62 -38.84 20.50
N PRO A 33 4.89 -39.26 20.32
CA PRO A 33 5.90 -39.13 21.37
C PRO A 33 6.21 -37.68 21.74
N THR A 34 6.02 -36.75 20.80
CA THR A 34 6.25 -35.32 21.04
C THR A 34 5.07 -34.70 21.81
N ILE A 35 3.84 -35.19 21.57
CA ILE A 35 2.66 -34.80 22.35
C ILE A 35 2.75 -35.35 23.78
N GLU A 36 3.19 -36.59 23.97
CA GLU A 36 3.40 -37.17 25.30
C GLU A 36 4.43 -36.38 26.13
N ALA A 37 5.52 -35.94 25.48
CA ALA A 37 6.55 -35.12 26.12
C ALA A 37 6.06 -33.76 26.63
N LEU A 38 4.88 -33.29 26.21
CA LEU A 38 4.25 -32.09 26.78
C LEU A 38 3.85 -32.25 28.25
N SER A 39 3.69 -33.48 28.73
CA SER A 39 3.38 -33.78 30.14
C SER A 39 4.62 -33.99 31.01
N SER A 40 5.82 -33.76 30.46
CA SER A 40 7.09 -33.87 31.19
C SER A 40 7.13 -32.92 32.40
N THR A 41 7.68 -33.41 33.52
CA THR A 41 7.98 -32.59 34.71
C THR A 41 9.27 -31.78 34.54
N ASP A 42 10.13 -32.14 33.59
CA ASP A 42 11.28 -31.34 33.17
C ASP A 42 10.83 -30.25 32.20
N GLU A 43 10.93 -28.99 32.64
CA GLU A 43 10.57 -27.81 31.86
C GLU A 43 11.38 -27.71 30.57
N ALA A 44 12.67 -28.09 30.57
CA ALA A 44 13.50 -28.00 29.37
C ALA A 44 13.03 -29.00 28.29
N ALA A 45 12.73 -30.24 28.68
CA ALA A 45 12.14 -31.23 27.80
C ALA A 45 10.74 -30.80 27.31
N GLN A 46 9.92 -30.23 28.19
CA GLN A 46 8.58 -29.73 27.85
C GLN A 46 8.65 -28.58 26.83
N LEU A 47 9.54 -27.59 27.03
CA LEU A 47 9.76 -26.49 26.09
C LEU A 47 10.32 -26.96 24.74
N THR A 48 11.17 -27.99 24.75
CA THR A 48 11.69 -28.62 23.52
C THR A 48 10.57 -29.27 22.72
N ALA A 49 9.66 -29.98 23.40
CA ALA A 49 8.48 -30.58 22.77
C ALA A 49 7.55 -29.51 22.17
N ILE A 50 7.26 -28.44 22.90
CA ILE A 50 6.45 -27.31 22.41
C ILE A 50 7.07 -26.68 21.15
N HIS A 51 8.38 -26.42 21.18
CA HIS A 51 9.08 -25.87 20.02
C HIS A 51 9.02 -26.79 18.81
N LYS A 52 9.24 -28.09 19.01
CA LYS A 52 9.17 -29.08 17.93
C LYS A 52 7.78 -29.08 17.28
N LEU A 53 6.71 -29.03 18.08
CA LEU A 53 5.35 -28.91 17.57
C LEU A 53 5.11 -27.59 16.82
N ALA A 54 5.66 -26.48 17.30
CA ALA A 54 5.59 -25.19 16.60
C ALA A 54 6.26 -25.24 15.22
N THR A 55 7.37 -25.99 15.06
CA THR A 55 8.06 -26.13 13.77
C THR A 55 7.29 -26.94 12.74
N LEU A 56 6.31 -27.75 13.16
CA LEU A 56 5.44 -28.50 12.25
C LEU A 56 4.36 -27.62 11.59
N GLY A 57 4.09 -26.43 12.12
CA GLY A 57 3.03 -25.57 11.61
C GLY A 57 1.67 -26.27 11.64
N ALA A 58 0.92 -26.21 10.53
CA ALA A 58 -0.41 -26.79 10.40
C ALA A 58 -0.46 -28.30 10.67
N ASP A 59 0.64 -29.04 10.40
CA ASP A 59 0.72 -30.49 10.65
C ASP A 59 0.73 -30.83 12.15
N GLY A 60 0.92 -29.83 13.02
CA GLY A 60 0.81 -29.94 14.48
C GLY A 60 -0.62 -29.92 15.04
N ALA A 61 -1.66 -29.93 14.19
CA ALA A 61 -3.06 -29.77 14.61
C ALA A 61 -3.52 -30.73 15.72
N ALA A 62 -3.00 -31.97 15.75
CA ALA A 62 -3.35 -32.94 16.80
C ALA A 62 -2.88 -32.51 18.22
N ALA A 63 -1.92 -31.59 18.31
CA ALA A 63 -1.41 -31.06 19.57
C ALA A 63 -2.19 -29.84 20.10
N VAL A 64 -3.21 -29.35 19.39
CA VAL A 64 -3.96 -28.14 19.77
C VAL A 64 -4.55 -28.25 21.18
N ALA A 65 -5.25 -29.34 21.50
CA ALA A 65 -5.84 -29.51 22.83
C ALA A 65 -4.77 -29.61 23.95
N PRO A 66 -3.73 -30.47 23.84
CA PRO A 66 -2.62 -30.49 24.80
C PRO A 66 -1.92 -29.14 24.98
N LEU A 67 -1.63 -28.42 23.90
CA LEU A 67 -1.01 -27.09 23.96
C LEU A 67 -1.95 -26.05 24.61
N THR A 68 -3.27 -26.17 24.39
CA THR A 68 -4.27 -25.30 25.03
C THR A 68 -4.27 -25.46 26.54
N ASP A 69 -4.07 -26.68 27.05
CA ASP A 69 -3.98 -26.91 28.49
C ASP A 69 -2.70 -26.32 29.10
N LEU A 70 -1.59 -26.33 28.36
CA LEU A 70 -0.34 -25.70 28.80
C LEU A 70 -0.43 -24.16 28.91
N LEU A 71 -1.45 -23.52 28.33
CA LEU A 71 -1.76 -22.11 28.57
C LEU A 71 -2.13 -21.82 30.03
N LYS A 72 -2.39 -22.84 30.85
CA LYS A 72 -2.69 -22.71 32.28
C LYS A 72 -1.49 -23.06 33.17
N SER A 73 -0.32 -23.34 32.58
CA SER A 73 0.88 -23.74 33.31
C SER A 73 1.31 -22.68 34.33
N PRO A 74 1.84 -23.08 35.51
CA PRO A 74 2.44 -22.13 36.46
C PRO A 74 3.66 -21.41 35.86
N SER A 75 4.39 -22.06 34.94
CA SER A 75 5.57 -21.48 34.29
C SER A 75 5.16 -20.50 33.19
N ALA A 76 5.57 -19.23 33.33
CA ALA A 76 5.32 -18.21 32.31
C ALA A 76 6.01 -18.54 30.98
N ALA A 77 7.20 -19.15 31.03
CA ALA A 77 7.90 -19.63 29.85
C ALA A 77 7.04 -20.67 29.10
N VAL A 78 6.50 -21.66 29.81
CA VAL A 78 5.64 -22.69 29.19
C VAL A 78 4.38 -22.08 28.59
N ARG A 79 3.69 -21.16 29.29
CA ARG A 79 2.50 -20.47 28.75
C ARG A 79 2.83 -19.70 27.47
N ALA A 80 3.93 -18.94 27.47
CA ALA A 80 4.34 -18.15 26.32
C ALA A 80 4.68 -19.02 25.10
N HIS A 81 5.43 -20.11 25.31
CA HIS A 81 5.80 -21.02 24.23
C HIS A 81 4.61 -21.82 23.70
N ALA A 82 3.68 -22.22 24.58
CA ALA A 82 2.45 -22.88 24.16
C ALA A 82 1.58 -21.95 23.29
N ALA A 83 1.42 -20.68 23.69
CA ALA A 83 0.74 -19.68 22.87
C ALA A 83 1.43 -19.49 21.51
N TYR A 84 2.76 -19.36 21.50
CA TYR A 84 3.55 -19.28 20.28
C TYR A 84 3.33 -20.49 19.35
N ALA A 85 3.35 -21.71 19.90
CA ALA A 85 3.14 -22.93 19.14
C ALA A 85 1.73 -22.99 18.52
N LEU A 86 0.69 -22.63 19.28
CA LEU A 86 -0.68 -22.52 18.76
C LEU A 86 -0.77 -21.50 17.62
N GLY A 87 -0.08 -20.37 17.74
CA GLY A 87 0.02 -19.39 16.65
C GLY A 87 0.70 -19.93 15.39
N LYS A 88 1.74 -20.77 15.54
CA LYS A 88 2.40 -21.42 14.40
C LYS A 88 1.56 -22.51 13.73
N ILE A 89 0.70 -23.19 14.51
CA ILE A 89 -0.28 -24.13 13.97
C ILE A 89 -1.32 -23.41 13.10
N GLY A 90 -1.64 -22.15 13.40
CA GLY A 90 -2.53 -21.31 12.59
C GLY A 90 -4.01 -21.65 12.81
N GLU A 91 -4.84 -21.54 11.77
CA GLU A 91 -6.31 -21.62 11.88
C GLU A 91 -6.83 -22.90 12.56
N ALA A 92 -6.12 -24.02 12.47
CA ALA A 92 -6.48 -25.26 13.16
C ALA A 92 -6.51 -25.10 14.71
N ALA A 93 -5.80 -24.12 15.25
CA ALA A 93 -5.81 -23.77 16.67
C ALA A 93 -6.91 -22.77 17.07
N ALA A 94 -7.85 -22.43 16.18
CA ALA A 94 -9.01 -21.58 16.51
C ALA A 94 -9.80 -22.00 17.77
N PRO A 95 -9.96 -23.30 18.11
CA PRO A 95 -10.61 -23.71 19.36
C PRO A 95 -9.94 -23.18 20.64
N SER A 96 -8.65 -22.78 20.58
CA SER A 96 -7.89 -22.24 21.71
C SER A 96 -8.13 -20.75 21.95
N ALA A 97 -8.90 -20.06 21.09
CA ALA A 97 -9.05 -18.61 21.09
C ALA A 97 -9.48 -18.05 22.46
N ASP A 98 -10.51 -18.62 23.10
CA ASP A 98 -11.00 -18.13 24.39
C ASP A 98 -9.95 -18.20 25.50
N GLN A 99 -9.08 -19.21 25.47
CA GLN A 99 -8.02 -19.36 26.46
C GLN A 99 -6.85 -18.41 26.16
N LEU A 100 -6.52 -18.20 24.88
CA LEU A 100 -5.53 -17.21 24.47
C LEU A 100 -5.97 -15.78 24.79
N VAL A 101 -7.26 -15.47 24.65
CA VAL A 101 -7.84 -14.18 25.06
C VAL A 101 -7.60 -13.91 26.55
N LYS A 102 -7.69 -14.91 27.43
CA LYS A 102 -7.37 -14.72 28.86
C LYS A 102 -5.90 -14.36 29.10
N LEU A 103 -4.99 -14.92 28.30
CA LEU A 103 -3.55 -14.65 28.41
C LEU A 103 -3.14 -13.25 27.92
N VAL A 104 -4.03 -12.53 27.23
CA VAL A 104 -3.83 -11.11 26.91
C VAL A 104 -3.69 -10.28 28.18
N ALA A 105 -4.22 -10.73 29.32
CA ALA A 105 -4.08 -10.09 30.64
C ALA A 105 -3.04 -10.77 31.55
N ASP A 106 -2.17 -11.63 31.02
CA ASP A 106 -1.15 -12.32 31.83
C ASP A 106 -0.18 -11.33 32.49
N ALA A 107 0.30 -11.66 33.69
CA ALA A 107 1.27 -10.82 34.41
C ALA A 107 2.59 -10.69 33.63
N ASP A 108 3.00 -11.74 32.91
CA ASP A 108 4.23 -11.77 32.16
C ASP A 108 4.06 -11.15 30.75
N PRO A 109 4.88 -10.14 30.38
CA PRO A 109 4.76 -9.46 29.09
C PRO A 109 5.14 -10.35 27.90
N GLN A 110 5.99 -11.36 28.07
CA GLN A 110 6.25 -12.33 27.01
C GLN A 110 5.02 -13.16 26.73
N VAL A 111 4.31 -13.63 27.77
CA VAL A 111 3.05 -14.37 27.60
C VAL A 111 2.02 -13.52 26.85
N ARG A 112 1.81 -12.26 27.26
CA ARG A 112 0.88 -11.34 26.56
C ARG A 112 1.23 -11.19 25.08
N ARG A 113 2.51 -10.97 24.75
CA ARG A 113 2.98 -10.82 23.36
C ARG A 113 2.72 -12.06 22.51
N GLN A 114 2.96 -13.26 23.07
CA GLN A 114 2.73 -14.51 22.34
C GLN A 114 1.23 -14.79 22.19
N ALA A 115 0.41 -14.49 23.20
CA ALA A 115 -1.03 -14.62 23.12
C ALA A 115 -1.62 -13.74 22.00
N ILE A 116 -1.20 -12.47 21.91
CA ILE A 116 -1.62 -11.56 20.82
C ILE A 116 -1.20 -12.10 19.46
N GLY A 117 0.06 -12.53 19.31
CA GLY A 117 0.56 -13.09 18.05
C GLY A 117 -0.18 -14.36 17.63
N ALA A 118 -0.53 -15.21 18.59
CA ALA A 118 -1.33 -16.41 18.34
C ALA A 118 -2.75 -16.05 17.89
N LEU A 119 -3.42 -15.14 18.59
CA LEU A 119 -4.75 -14.67 18.21
C LEU A 119 -4.77 -14.03 16.81
N GLN A 120 -3.70 -13.34 16.40
CA GLN A 120 -3.59 -12.83 15.04
C GLN A 120 -3.47 -13.95 14.00
N ALA A 121 -2.73 -15.02 14.29
CA ALA A 121 -2.45 -16.10 13.35
C ALA A 121 -3.58 -17.14 13.23
N ILE A 122 -4.38 -17.34 14.28
CA ILE A 122 -5.51 -18.30 14.26
C ILE A 122 -6.81 -17.67 13.74
N HIS A 123 -6.81 -16.35 13.47
CA HIS A 123 -7.93 -15.58 12.93
C HIS A 123 -9.30 -15.86 13.59
N PRO A 124 -9.44 -15.75 14.93
CA PRO A 124 -10.71 -15.92 15.59
C PRO A 124 -11.65 -14.78 15.23
N ASP A 125 -12.92 -14.87 15.63
CA ASP A 125 -13.90 -13.80 15.45
C ASP A 125 -13.35 -12.45 15.95
N ARG A 126 -13.06 -11.55 15.00
CA ARG A 126 -12.40 -10.27 15.26
C ARG A 126 -13.19 -9.42 16.25
N GLN A 127 -14.52 -9.49 16.24
CA GLN A 127 -15.35 -8.70 17.15
C GLN A 127 -15.12 -9.08 18.62
N LYS A 128 -14.75 -10.33 18.90
CA LYS A 128 -14.50 -10.81 20.26
C LYS A 128 -13.14 -10.39 20.81
N VAL A 129 -12.15 -10.21 19.94
CA VAL A 129 -10.76 -9.97 20.35
C VAL A 129 -10.40 -8.48 20.38
N VAL A 130 -10.98 -7.69 19.48
CA VAL A 130 -10.66 -6.26 19.34
C VAL A 130 -10.90 -5.49 20.65
N GLY A 131 -11.97 -5.80 21.39
CA GLY A 131 -12.23 -5.17 22.68
C GLY A 131 -11.16 -5.44 23.75
N GLU A 132 -10.51 -6.61 23.71
CA GLU A 132 -9.44 -6.97 24.64
C GLU A 132 -8.11 -6.32 24.23
N PHE A 133 -7.81 -6.26 22.93
CA PHE A 133 -6.64 -5.56 22.42
C PHE A 133 -6.65 -4.06 22.74
N VAL A 134 -7.82 -3.43 22.66
CA VAL A 134 -8.00 -2.02 23.03
C VAL A 134 -7.59 -1.76 24.49
N LYS A 135 -7.87 -2.69 25.42
CA LYS A 135 -7.47 -2.54 26.83
C LYS A 135 -5.94 -2.52 27.00
N LEU A 136 -5.21 -3.15 26.08
CA LEU A 136 -3.74 -3.20 26.10
C LEU A 136 -3.05 -1.99 25.48
N LEU A 137 -3.80 -1.00 24.97
CA LEU A 137 -3.20 0.26 24.52
C LEU A 137 -2.47 1.00 25.65
N GLY A 138 -2.86 0.76 26.91
CA GLY A 138 -2.18 1.28 28.10
C GLY A 138 -1.18 0.32 28.74
N ASP A 139 -0.79 -0.77 28.06
CA ASP A 139 0.14 -1.76 28.61
C ASP A 139 1.51 -1.12 28.91
N SER A 140 2.16 -1.52 30.01
CA SER A 140 3.47 -1.00 30.39
C SER A 140 4.58 -1.41 29.43
N ASP A 141 4.45 -2.59 28.80
CA ASP A 141 5.41 -3.11 27.84
C ASP A 141 5.19 -2.48 26.44
N PRO A 142 6.17 -1.75 25.88
CA PRO A 142 6.02 -1.12 24.57
C PRO A 142 5.83 -2.12 23.42
N SER A 143 6.38 -3.33 23.53
CA SER A 143 6.24 -4.36 22.50
C SER A 143 4.84 -4.95 22.48
N VAL A 144 4.18 -5.04 23.64
CA VAL A 144 2.74 -5.37 23.73
C VAL A 144 1.92 -4.30 23.02
N ARG A 145 2.15 -3.02 23.33
CA ARG A 145 1.42 -1.90 22.70
C ARG A 145 1.56 -1.90 21.18
N MET A 146 2.78 -2.04 20.65
CA MET A 146 3.03 -2.09 19.20
C MET A 146 2.25 -3.20 18.49
N ARG A 147 2.21 -4.40 19.08
CA ARG A 147 1.49 -5.54 18.49
C ARG A 147 -0.02 -5.32 18.46
N VAL A 148 -0.60 -4.77 19.52
CA VAL A 148 -2.05 -4.50 19.54
C VAL A 148 -2.42 -3.33 18.64
N MET A 149 -1.57 -2.31 18.50
CA MET A 149 -1.84 -1.20 17.57
C MET A 149 -1.99 -1.72 16.13
N HIS A 150 -1.07 -2.55 15.65
CA HIS A 150 -1.20 -3.15 14.31
C HIS A 150 -2.48 -4.00 14.19
N ALA A 151 -2.76 -4.84 15.19
CA ALA A 151 -3.96 -5.67 15.19
C ALA A 151 -5.27 -4.87 15.16
N ILE A 152 -5.30 -3.73 15.86
CA ILE A 152 -6.46 -2.84 15.92
C ILE A 152 -6.60 -2.05 14.61
N SER A 153 -5.50 -1.52 14.06
CA SER A 153 -5.52 -0.83 12.75
C SER A 153 -6.01 -1.76 11.63
N ASP A 154 -5.53 -3.02 11.60
CA ASP A 154 -5.98 -4.05 10.64
C ASP A 154 -7.47 -4.45 10.80
N ALA A 155 -8.03 -4.24 12.00
CA ALA A 155 -9.44 -4.52 12.25
C ALA A 155 -10.35 -3.46 11.61
N GLY A 156 -9.88 -2.21 11.43
CA GLY A 156 -10.63 -1.12 10.83
C GLY A 156 -11.86 -0.70 11.64
N LYS A 157 -12.93 -0.27 10.96
CA LYS A 157 -14.15 0.27 11.58
C LYS A 157 -14.71 -0.50 12.81
N PRO A 158 -14.74 -1.85 12.86
CA PRO A 158 -15.12 -2.61 14.07
C PRO A 158 -14.39 -2.23 15.36
N ALA A 159 -13.19 -1.63 15.30
CA ALA A 159 -12.44 -1.20 16.47
C ALA A 159 -12.90 0.14 17.08
N VAL A 160 -13.64 0.95 16.33
CA VAL A 160 -14.00 2.32 16.74
C VAL A 160 -14.72 2.37 18.09
N PRO A 161 -15.72 1.53 18.40
CA PRO A 161 -16.39 1.56 19.71
C PRO A 161 -15.43 1.29 20.87
N GLY A 162 -14.48 0.37 20.70
CA GLY A 162 -13.44 0.09 21.70
C GLY A 162 -12.48 1.27 21.86
N LEU A 163 -11.99 1.83 20.75
CA LEU A 163 -11.11 2.99 20.77
C LEU A 163 -11.77 4.18 21.48
N MET A 164 -13.07 4.42 21.28
CA MET A 164 -13.82 5.46 22.00
C MET A 164 -13.84 5.23 23.52
N LEU A 165 -13.87 3.99 23.98
CA LEU A 165 -13.73 3.67 25.41
C LEU A 165 -12.30 3.92 25.90
N ALA A 166 -11.29 3.57 25.10
CA ALA A 166 -9.88 3.80 25.42
C ALA A 166 -9.51 5.28 25.49
N LEU A 167 -10.21 6.17 24.77
CA LEU A 167 -10.04 7.62 24.91
C LEU A 167 -10.34 8.12 26.34
N LYS A 168 -11.18 7.41 27.10
CA LYS A 168 -11.55 7.79 28.48
C LYS A 168 -10.50 7.40 29.52
N ASN A 169 -9.43 6.70 29.12
CA ASN A 169 -8.38 6.26 30.02
C ASN A 169 -7.05 6.93 29.62
N GLU A 170 -6.45 7.64 30.56
CA GLU A 170 -5.23 8.43 30.37
C GLU A 170 -4.08 7.63 29.75
N LYS A 171 -3.89 6.36 30.16
CA LYS A 171 -2.79 5.52 29.66
C LYS A 171 -2.97 5.10 28.20
N SER A 172 -4.21 5.05 27.71
CA SER A 172 -4.54 4.58 26.37
C SER A 172 -4.99 5.70 25.42
N ALA A 173 -5.42 6.85 25.93
CA ALA A 173 -6.03 7.91 25.14
C ALA A 173 -5.11 8.42 24.02
N PHE A 174 -3.82 8.61 24.32
CA PHE A 174 -2.81 9.01 23.33
C PHE A 174 -2.75 8.01 22.16
N TRP A 175 -2.63 6.72 22.45
CA TRP A 175 -2.54 5.66 21.43
C TRP A 175 -3.84 5.50 20.65
N ALA A 176 -4.98 5.62 21.32
CA ALA A 176 -6.28 5.60 20.67
C ALA A 176 -6.44 6.77 19.67
N CYS A 177 -5.96 7.97 20.01
CA CYS A 177 -5.94 9.11 19.08
C CYS A 177 -5.10 8.82 17.82
N LEU A 178 -3.91 8.20 17.99
CA LEU A 178 -3.05 7.85 16.86
C LEU A 178 -3.71 6.86 15.89
N ILE A 179 -4.35 5.82 16.42
CA ILE A 179 -5.07 4.83 15.60
C ILE A 179 -6.26 5.49 14.90
N LEU A 180 -7.08 6.26 15.63
CA LEU A 180 -8.24 6.95 15.03
C LEU A 180 -7.83 7.95 13.95
N ARG A 181 -6.68 8.61 14.09
CA ARG A 181 -6.09 9.49 13.07
C ARG A 181 -5.70 8.71 11.81
N GLU A 182 -5.08 7.54 11.96
CA GLU A 182 -4.71 6.66 10.84
C GLU A 182 -5.95 6.14 10.12
N MET A 183 -7.01 5.80 10.85
CA MET A 183 -8.29 5.36 10.29
C MET A 183 -9.03 6.48 9.52
N GLY A 184 -8.85 7.74 9.92
CA GLY A 184 -9.44 8.90 9.24
C GLY A 184 -10.97 8.84 9.17
N PRO A 185 -11.60 9.01 7.99
CA PRO A 185 -13.06 9.04 7.85
C PRO A 185 -13.80 7.79 8.36
N GLU A 186 -13.16 6.62 8.38
CA GLU A 186 -13.79 5.38 8.89
C GLU A 186 -14.09 5.45 10.39
N ALA A 187 -13.37 6.31 11.12
CA ALA A 187 -13.50 6.55 12.55
C ALA A 187 -14.39 7.77 12.91
N SER A 188 -15.20 8.26 11.96
CA SER A 188 -16.04 9.47 12.13
C SER A 188 -16.91 9.48 13.40
N GLU A 189 -17.37 8.30 13.86
CA GLU A 189 -18.17 8.14 15.07
C GLU A 189 -17.42 8.57 16.35
N ALA A 190 -16.08 8.63 16.31
CA ALA A 190 -15.24 9.05 17.43
C ALA A 190 -15.07 10.57 17.55
N ALA A 191 -15.52 11.38 16.58
CA ALA A 191 -15.31 12.84 16.59
C ALA A 191 -15.81 13.51 17.90
N PRO A 192 -16.99 13.18 18.46
CA PRO A 192 -17.42 13.74 19.75
C PRO A 192 -16.47 13.38 20.90
N ALA A 193 -16.03 12.12 21.00
CA ALA A 193 -15.13 11.67 22.05
C ALA A 193 -13.73 12.30 21.95
N LEU A 194 -13.22 12.49 20.73
CA LEU A 194 -11.98 13.25 20.49
C LEU A 194 -12.13 14.73 20.87
N THR A 195 -13.33 15.30 20.69
CA THR A 195 -13.61 16.70 21.05
C THR A 195 -13.60 16.90 22.56
N GLU A 196 -14.11 15.93 23.33
CA GLU A 196 -14.10 15.97 24.80
C GLU A 196 -12.66 16.05 25.35
N LEU A 197 -11.69 15.37 24.71
CA LEU A 197 -10.28 15.41 25.09
C LEU A 197 -9.60 16.76 24.94
N LEU A 198 -10.17 17.70 24.18
CA LEU A 198 -9.61 19.04 24.01
C LEU A 198 -9.79 19.91 25.26
N GLY A 199 -10.73 19.56 26.13
CA GLY A 199 -11.00 20.24 27.39
C GLY A 199 -10.23 19.65 28.59
N GLY A 200 -10.47 20.21 29.77
CA GLY A 200 -10.01 19.66 31.05
C GLY A 200 -8.49 19.50 31.20
N GLU A 201 -8.10 18.58 32.09
CA GLU A 201 -6.71 18.28 32.48
C GLU A 201 -6.03 17.26 31.54
N THR A 202 -6.57 17.00 30.35
CA THR A 202 -5.94 16.06 29.40
C THR A 202 -4.53 16.54 29.02
N PRO A 203 -3.51 15.64 29.02
CA PRO A 203 -2.13 15.99 28.63
C PRO A 203 -2.04 16.66 27.26
N LEU A 204 -1.09 17.58 27.10
CA LEU A 204 -0.93 18.37 25.87
C LEU A 204 -0.66 17.50 24.64
N GLU A 205 0.12 16.43 24.80
CA GLU A 205 0.43 15.48 23.73
C GLU A 205 -0.84 14.78 23.25
N THR A 206 -1.71 14.35 24.17
CA THR A 206 -2.99 13.73 23.85
C THR A 206 -3.95 14.72 23.19
N LYS A 207 -4.02 15.97 23.67
CA LYS A 207 -4.79 17.05 23.02
C LYS A 207 -4.32 17.28 21.59
N ARG A 208 -3.01 17.34 21.38
CA ARG A 208 -2.41 17.50 20.05
C ARG A 208 -2.80 16.35 19.12
N GLU A 209 -2.71 15.10 19.56
CA GLU A 209 -3.11 13.96 18.72
C GLU A 209 -4.62 13.93 18.47
N ALA A 210 -5.45 14.33 19.43
CA ALA A 210 -6.88 14.47 19.24
C ALA A 210 -7.22 15.53 18.17
N LEU A 211 -6.53 16.68 18.18
CA LEU A 211 -6.65 17.71 17.14
C LEU A 211 -6.30 17.17 15.74
N LEU A 212 -5.18 16.44 15.63
CA LEU A 212 -4.76 15.85 14.36
C LEU A 212 -5.73 14.76 13.89
N ALA A 213 -6.26 13.94 14.80
CA ALA A 213 -7.29 12.94 14.50
C ALA A 213 -8.57 13.60 13.97
N LEU A 214 -9.06 14.67 14.61
CA LEU A 214 -10.21 15.45 14.15
C LEU A 214 -9.97 16.03 12.74
N GLY A 215 -8.77 16.55 12.45
CA GLY A 215 -8.39 17.00 11.10
C GLY A 215 -8.33 15.89 10.04
N GLY A 216 -8.23 14.62 10.47
CA GLY A 216 -8.31 13.42 9.62
C GLY A 216 -9.75 13.03 9.25
N MET A 217 -10.77 13.60 9.91
CA MET A 217 -12.20 13.30 9.70
C MET A 217 -13.03 14.60 9.55
N PRO A 218 -12.75 15.42 8.52
CA PRO A 218 -13.20 16.81 8.46
C PRO A 218 -14.73 16.97 8.51
N GLU A 219 -15.50 16.12 7.82
CA GLU A 219 -16.96 16.20 7.79
C GLU A 219 -17.58 15.87 9.16
N ALA A 220 -17.01 14.90 9.88
CA ALA A 220 -17.51 14.51 11.21
C ALA A 220 -17.11 15.50 12.30
N ALA A 221 -15.95 16.16 12.14
CA ALA A 221 -15.38 17.10 13.10
C ALA A 221 -15.89 18.54 12.94
N GLU A 222 -16.82 18.83 12.01
CA GLU A 222 -17.35 20.19 11.80
C GLU A 222 -17.89 20.82 13.09
N LYS A 223 -18.65 20.03 13.88
CA LYS A 223 -19.23 20.47 15.15
C LYS A 223 -18.18 20.70 16.25
N SER A 224 -16.96 20.20 16.05
CA SER A 224 -15.83 20.37 16.97
C SER A 224 -15.10 21.70 16.78
N ALA A 225 -15.36 22.43 15.69
CA ALA A 225 -14.64 23.66 15.34
C ALA A 225 -14.59 24.71 16.48
N PRO A 226 -15.67 24.96 17.26
CA PRO A 226 -15.59 25.88 18.41
C PRO A 226 -14.65 25.41 19.53
N ALA A 227 -14.58 24.10 19.79
CA ALA A 227 -13.67 23.55 20.80
C ALA A 227 -12.22 23.61 20.31
N ILE A 228 -11.99 23.28 19.03
CA ILE A 228 -10.67 23.38 18.41
C ILE A 228 -10.17 24.84 18.40
N ALA A 229 -11.05 25.81 18.11
CA ALA A 229 -10.69 27.23 18.09
C ALA A 229 -10.18 27.73 19.45
N LYS A 230 -10.67 27.20 20.58
CA LYS A 230 -10.15 27.53 21.91
C LYS A 230 -8.70 27.06 22.10
N CYS A 231 -8.30 25.96 21.46
CA CYS A 231 -6.93 25.47 21.53
C CYS A 231 -5.92 26.37 20.80
N LEU A 232 -6.36 27.38 20.04
CA LEU A 232 -5.46 28.35 19.39
C LEU A 232 -4.77 29.29 20.41
N ASP A 233 -5.35 29.47 21.60
CA ASP A 233 -4.77 30.30 22.66
C ASP A 233 -3.52 29.66 23.28
N ASP A 234 -3.39 28.33 23.20
CA ASP A 234 -2.22 27.57 23.70
C ASP A 234 -1.14 27.48 22.61
N GLU A 235 0.07 27.96 22.91
CA GLU A 235 1.19 27.99 21.97
C GLU A 235 1.59 26.60 21.45
N HIS A 236 1.49 25.56 22.28
CA HIS A 236 1.86 24.20 21.92
C HIS A 236 0.81 23.50 21.06
N LEU A 237 -0.45 23.92 21.15
CA LEU A 237 -1.57 23.33 20.40
C LEU A 237 -1.94 24.11 19.15
N ARG A 238 -1.57 25.39 19.08
CA ARG A 238 -1.99 26.33 18.02
C ARG A 238 -1.75 25.83 16.61
N LEU A 239 -0.59 25.22 16.33
CA LEU A 239 -0.29 24.67 15.00
C LEU A 239 -1.25 23.53 14.64
N ALA A 240 -1.44 22.57 15.54
CA ALA A 240 -2.34 21.43 15.33
C ALA A 240 -3.81 21.87 15.22
N ALA A 241 -4.22 22.85 16.03
CA ALA A 241 -5.56 23.43 15.97
C ALA A 241 -5.81 24.16 14.65
N THR A 242 -4.82 24.95 14.18
CA THR A 242 -4.88 25.64 12.88
C THR A 242 -4.99 24.64 11.73
N PHE A 243 -4.17 23.58 11.77
CA PHE A 243 -4.24 22.49 10.78
C PHE A 243 -5.62 21.83 10.79
N ALA A 244 -6.14 21.44 11.95
CA ALA A 244 -7.43 20.77 12.07
C ALA A 244 -8.59 21.64 11.55
N LEU A 245 -8.63 22.91 11.93
CA LEU A 245 -9.62 23.88 11.45
C LEU A 245 -9.54 24.10 9.93
N GLY A 246 -8.32 24.26 9.39
CA GLY A 246 -8.11 24.37 7.95
C GLY A 246 -8.51 23.09 7.20
N ARG A 247 -8.28 21.91 7.78
CA ARG A 247 -8.71 20.61 7.24
C ARG A 247 -10.23 20.50 7.16
N ILE A 248 -10.90 20.78 8.28
CA ILE A 248 -12.36 20.78 8.44
C ILE A 248 -13.00 21.80 7.48
N GLY A 249 -12.34 22.93 7.23
CA GLY A 249 -12.86 23.98 6.36
C GLY A 249 -13.92 24.86 7.02
N VAL A 250 -14.07 24.78 8.34
CA VAL A 250 -14.94 25.63 9.14
C VAL A 250 -14.11 26.25 10.25
N ILE A 251 -14.00 27.58 10.24
CA ILE A 251 -13.28 28.35 11.25
C ILE A 251 -14.23 29.38 11.85
N PRO A 252 -14.58 29.25 13.16
CA PRO A 252 -15.35 30.28 13.85
C PRO A 252 -14.66 31.64 13.78
N MET A 253 -15.43 32.73 13.84
CA MET A 253 -14.90 34.10 13.69
C MET A 253 -13.70 34.39 14.63
N THR A 254 -13.82 34.02 15.91
CA THR A 254 -12.74 34.17 16.89
C THR A 254 -11.50 33.36 16.52
N GLY A 255 -11.68 32.18 15.91
CA GLY A 255 -10.58 31.38 15.38
C GLY A 255 -9.92 32.03 14.17
N GLN A 256 -10.69 32.67 13.28
CA GLN A 256 -10.14 33.38 12.12
C GLN A 256 -9.27 34.56 12.56
N GLU A 257 -9.70 35.35 13.54
CA GLU A 257 -8.90 36.46 14.10
C GLU A 257 -7.58 35.96 14.70
N ARG A 258 -7.63 34.86 15.48
CA ARG A 258 -6.44 34.24 16.05
C ARG A 258 -5.49 33.71 14.98
N ILE A 259 -6.01 33.01 13.97
CA ILE A 259 -5.20 32.47 12.87
C ILE A 259 -4.61 33.61 12.02
N ALA A 260 -5.39 34.67 11.76
CA ALA A 260 -4.93 35.86 11.05
C ALA A 260 -3.75 36.53 11.77
N ALA A 261 -3.75 36.58 13.10
CA ALA A 261 -2.62 37.11 13.87
C ALA A 261 -1.31 36.29 13.70
N ASN A 262 -1.39 35.04 13.24
CA ASN A 262 -0.23 34.16 13.08
C ASN A 262 0.32 34.11 11.65
N VAL A 263 -0.29 34.79 10.68
CA VAL A 263 0.18 34.76 9.27
C VAL A 263 1.59 35.33 9.10
N ASP A 264 2.02 36.18 10.03
CA ASP A 264 3.38 36.75 10.08
C ASP A 264 4.19 36.22 11.29
N SER A 265 3.83 35.03 11.78
CA SER A 265 4.57 34.35 12.84
C SER A 265 6.04 34.14 12.45
N LYS A 266 6.93 34.23 13.44
CA LYS A 266 8.35 33.85 13.27
C LYS A 266 8.54 32.35 13.06
N ASP A 267 7.56 31.54 13.49
CA ASP A 267 7.50 30.12 13.12
C ASP A 267 6.96 29.99 11.69
N PRO A 268 7.80 29.58 10.72
CA PRO A 268 7.40 29.49 9.32
C PRO A 268 6.31 28.44 9.09
N LEU A 269 6.27 27.37 9.88
CA LEU A 269 5.23 26.33 9.72
C LEU A 269 3.87 26.88 10.16
N LEU A 270 3.83 27.59 11.28
CA LEU A 270 2.61 28.23 11.75
C LEU A 270 2.12 29.31 10.79
N SER A 271 3.04 30.12 10.22
CA SER A 271 2.72 31.12 9.21
C SER A 271 2.09 30.49 7.95
N ILE A 272 2.74 29.46 7.39
CA ILE A 272 2.25 28.70 6.23
C ILE A 272 0.86 28.12 6.51
N MET A 273 0.71 27.44 7.65
CA MET A 273 -0.52 26.76 8.00
C MET A 273 -1.68 27.75 8.22
N SER A 274 -1.39 28.91 8.80
CA SER A 274 -2.37 29.96 9.05
C SER A 274 -2.89 30.57 7.74
N ARG A 275 -1.99 30.89 6.81
CA ARG A 275 -2.36 31.38 5.48
C ARG A 275 -3.18 30.34 4.73
N TRP A 276 -2.74 29.08 4.72
CA TRP A 276 -3.45 27.98 4.09
C TRP A 276 -4.87 27.80 4.66
N ALA A 277 -5.02 27.77 5.99
CA ALA A 277 -6.32 27.60 6.64
C ALA A 277 -7.29 28.73 6.30
N LEU A 278 -6.84 29.99 6.32
CA LEU A 278 -7.66 31.15 5.96
C LEU A 278 -8.06 31.15 4.48
N ALA A 279 -7.13 30.82 3.59
CA ALA A 279 -7.43 30.72 2.16
C ALA A 279 -8.46 29.62 1.89
N ARG A 280 -8.37 28.47 2.57
CA ARG A 280 -9.32 27.38 2.37
C ARG A 280 -10.76 27.71 2.77
N VAL A 281 -10.96 28.52 3.81
CA VAL A 281 -12.32 28.92 4.24
C VAL A 281 -12.84 30.18 3.55
N ASN A 282 -11.98 30.87 2.81
CA ASN A 282 -12.31 32.04 2.00
C ASN A 282 -11.94 31.82 0.51
N PRO A 283 -12.49 30.79 -0.17
CA PRO A 283 -12.12 30.48 -1.56
C PRO A 283 -12.51 31.58 -2.57
N GLN A 284 -13.45 32.46 -2.20
CA GLN A 284 -13.92 33.54 -3.07
C GLN A 284 -13.03 34.80 -2.99
N ASP A 285 -12.19 34.92 -1.96
CA ASP A 285 -11.29 36.05 -1.79
C ASP A 285 -10.05 35.89 -2.68
N LYS A 286 -10.14 36.43 -3.90
CA LYS A 286 -9.08 36.30 -4.91
C LYS A 286 -7.76 36.97 -4.50
N GLU A 287 -7.82 38.05 -3.72
CA GLU A 287 -6.61 38.74 -3.25
C GLU A 287 -5.89 37.89 -2.19
N LEU A 288 -6.65 37.31 -1.25
CA LEU A 288 -6.13 36.36 -0.29
C LEU A 288 -5.55 35.13 -0.98
N GLN A 289 -6.30 34.49 -1.90
CA GLN A 289 -5.81 33.32 -2.64
C GLN A 289 -4.46 33.62 -3.31
N LYS A 290 -4.37 34.75 -4.02
CA LYS A 290 -3.14 35.16 -4.70
C LYS A 290 -1.99 35.36 -3.71
N SER A 291 -2.21 36.12 -2.64
CA SER A 291 -1.20 36.38 -1.61
C SER A 291 -0.71 35.10 -0.93
N VAL A 292 -1.60 34.15 -0.68
CA VAL A 292 -1.24 32.84 -0.12
C VAL A 292 -0.43 32.03 -1.12
N ILE A 293 -0.82 31.95 -2.40
CA ILE A 293 -0.05 31.24 -3.43
C ILE A 293 1.37 31.82 -3.55
N GLU A 294 1.51 33.15 -3.57
CA GLU A 294 2.80 33.87 -3.57
C GLU A 294 3.67 33.47 -2.37
N HIS A 295 3.09 33.42 -1.18
CA HIS A 295 3.83 33.05 0.03
C HIS A 295 4.23 31.57 0.04
N LEU A 296 3.32 30.67 -0.33
CA LEU A 296 3.59 29.24 -0.35
C LEU A 296 4.62 28.89 -1.44
N ALA A 297 4.59 29.53 -2.60
CA ALA A 297 5.61 29.32 -3.64
C ALA A 297 7.02 29.74 -3.19
N LYS A 298 7.13 30.76 -2.33
CA LYS A 298 8.40 31.10 -1.65
C LYS A 298 8.78 30.05 -0.62
N GLY A 299 7.81 29.52 0.13
CA GLY A 299 8.01 28.41 1.06
C GLY A 299 8.56 27.15 0.38
N VAL A 300 8.05 26.82 -0.81
CA VAL A 300 8.56 25.71 -1.65
C VAL A 300 10.03 25.89 -2.03
N ALA A 301 10.51 27.13 -2.14
CA ALA A 301 11.91 27.47 -2.43
C ALA A 301 12.81 27.56 -1.17
N SER A 302 12.28 27.29 0.04
CA SER A 302 13.03 27.42 1.30
C SER A 302 14.19 26.42 1.41
N ASP A 303 15.27 26.77 2.10
CA ASP A 303 16.32 25.81 2.46
C ASP A 303 15.87 24.80 3.53
N ASN A 304 14.82 25.13 4.30
CA ASN A 304 14.28 24.25 5.33
C ASN A 304 13.31 23.23 4.73
N ALA A 305 13.67 21.94 4.81
CA ALA A 305 12.87 20.85 4.25
C ALA A 305 11.43 20.77 4.80
N TRP A 306 11.22 21.09 6.09
CA TRP A 306 9.88 21.10 6.69
C TRP A 306 9.01 22.21 6.11
N VAL A 307 9.60 23.39 5.91
CA VAL A 307 8.92 24.56 5.32
C VAL A 307 8.55 24.28 3.87
N ARG A 308 9.49 23.72 3.08
CA ARG A 308 9.20 23.33 1.69
C ARG A 308 8.07 22.33 1.59
N SER A 309 8.14 21.25 2.36
CA SER A 309 7.13 20.19 2.30
C SER A 309 5.75 20.70 2.75
N ALA A 310 5.70 21.49 3.83
CA ALA A 310 4.45 22.09 4.28
C ALA A 310 3.86 23.05 3.24
N ALA A 311 4.69 23.89 2.62
CA ALA A 311 4.24 24.82 1.59
C ALA A 311 3.75 24.11 0.32
N ALA A 312 4.46 23.06 -0.11
CA ALA A 312 4.06 22.24 -1.25
C ALA A 312 2.72 21.55 -1.00
N GLN A 313 2.56 20.88 0.15
CA GLN A 313 1.30 20.24 0.52
C GLN A 313 0.16 21.26 0.63
N ALA A 314 0.42 22.44 1.18
CA ALA A 314 -0.56 23.52 1.26
C ALA A 314 -1.00 23.98 -0.14
N LEU A 315 -0.08 24.19 -1.09
CA LEU A 315 -0.41 24.55 -2.48
C LEU A 315 -1.27 23.49 -3.16
N VAL A 316 -0.90 22.22 -3.05
CA VAL A 316 -1.69 21.11 -3.62
C VAL A 316 -3.09 21.07 -3.01
N ALA A 317 -3.19 21.25 -1.69
CA ALA A 317 -4.46 21.22 -0.98
C ALA A 317 -5.37 22.42 -1.28
N LEU A 318 -4.83 23.57 -1.71
CA LEU A 318 -5.62 24.73 -2.14
C LEU A 318 -6.37 24.47 -3.44
N LYS A 319 -5.86 23.58 -4.30
CA LYS A 319 -6.41 23.35 -5.66
C LYS A 319 -6.56 24.66 -6.44
N ALA A 320 -5.55 25.53 -6.32
CA ALA A 320 -5.50 26.78 -7.04
C ALA A 320 -5.34 26.54 -8.55
N GLU A 321 -5.69 27.56 -9.34
CA GLU A 321 -5.54 27.55 -10.79
C GLU A 321 -4.08 27.21 -11.20
N PRO A 322 -3.86 26.14 -12.00
CA PRO A 322 -2.52 25.68 -12.39
C PRO A 322 -1.60 26.78 -12.93
N THR A 323 -2.14 27.65 -13.79
CA THR A 323 -1.38 28.74 -14.43
C THR A 323 -0.85 29.76 -13.42
N VAL A 324 -1.60 30.04 -12.35
CA VAL A 324 -1.19 30.96 -11.30
C VAL A 324 -0.06 30.37 -10.46
N VAL A 325 -0.19 29.09 -10.07
CA VAL A 325 0.84 28.39 -9.29
C VAL A 325 2.14 28.27 -10.08
N ILE A 326 2.06 27.87 -11.36
CA ILE A 326 3.23 27.77 -12.25
C ILE A 326 3.93 29.12 -12.40
N ALA A 327 3.17 30.19 -12.66
CA ALA A 327 3.73 31.52 -12.84
C ALA A 327 4.50 31.99 -11.60
N GLU A 328 4.05 31.61 -10.41
CA GLU A 328 4.74 31.97 -9.18
C GLU A 328 5.96 31.10 -8.90
N LEU A 329 5.87 29.78 -9.11
CA LEU A 329 7.03 28.89 -9.00
C LEU A 329 8.16 29.31 -9.96
N HIS A 330 7.83 29.79 -11.16
CA HIS A 330 8.81 30.35 -12.09
C HIS A 330 9.57 31.56 -11.56
N LYS A 331 8.96 32.36 -10.67
CA LYS A 331 9.64 33.50 -10.05
C LYS A 331 10.52 33.06 -8.89
N THR A 332 10.13 32.01 -8.16
CA THR A 332 10.76 31.65 -6.87
C THR A 332 11.83 30.58 -6.98
N LEU A 333 11.73 29.66 -7.94
CA LEU A 333 12.66 28.54 -8.09
C LEU A 333 14.01 28.87 -8.76
N PRO A 334 14.21 29.95 -9.54
CA PRO A 334 15.53 30.28 -10.07
C PRO A 334 16.57 30.42 -8.95
N GLY A 335 17.68 29.68 -9.04
CA GLY A 335 18.76 29.71 -8.06
C GLY A 335 18.58 28.80 -6.85
N VAL A 336 17.44 28.11 -6.72
CA VAL A 336 17.25 27.06 -5.70
C VAL A 336 18.16 25.87 -6.02
N ASP A 337 18.79 25.31 -4.99
CA ASP A 337 19.60 24.09 -5.10
C ASP A 337 18.78 22.98 -5.81
N PRO A 338 19.29 22.38 -6.90
CA PRO A 338 18.71 21.21 -7.52
C PRO A 338 18.21 20.11 -6.56
N ALA A 339 18.91 19.88 -5.45
CA ALA A 339 18.52 18.90 -4.43
C ALA A 339 17.22 19.28 -3.69
N ASN A 340 16.88 20.57 -3.65
CA ASN A 340 15.69 21.10 -2.98
C ASN A 340 14.47 21.27 -3.92
N LEU A 341 14.61 20.97 -5.22
CA LEU A 341 13.51 21.11 -6.19
C LEU A 341 12.47 19.98 -6.14
N GLY A 342 12.67 18.94 -5.32
CA GLY A 342 11.75 17.80 -5.22
C GLY A 342 10.30 18.19 -4.85
N ASP A 343 10.14 19.10 -3.87
CA ASP A 343 8.83 19.58 -3.43
C ASP A 343 8.13 20.41 -4.53
N ALA A 344 8.88 21.18 -5.33
CA ALA A 344 8.35 21.91 -6.46
C ALA A 344 7.84 20.98 -7.57
N ILE A 345 8.60 19.91 -7.85
CA ILE A 345 8.20 18.86 -8.80
C ILE A 345 6.92 18.16 -8.31
N PHE A 346 6.80 17.89 -7.00
CA PHE A 346 5.56 17.37 -6.42
C PHE A 346 4.38 18.31 -6.66
N VAL A 347 4.53 19.62 -6.44
CA VAL A 347 3.47 20.60 -6.74
C VAL A 347 3.10 20.55 -8.23
N LEU A 348 4.08 20.67 -9.14
CA LEU A 348 3.84 20.64 -10.58
C LEU A 348 3.10 19.37 -11.01
N SER A 349 3.44 18.21 -10.44
CA SER A 349 2.77 16.94 -10.76
C SER A 349 1.27 16.91 -10.44
N SER A 350 0.82 17.75 -9.50
CA SER A 350 -0.60 17.85 -9.12
C SER A 350 -1.41 18.80 -10.00
N LEU A 351 -0.76 19.58 -10.87
CA LEU A 351 -1.40 20.66 -11.63
C LEU A 351 -1.97 20.22 -12.98
N GLY A 352 -1.79 18.95 -13.36
CA GLY A 352 -2.33 18.41 -14.62
C GLY A 352 -1.48 18.77 -15.85
N PRO A 353 -2.05 18.68 -17.07
CA PRO A 353 -1.35 18.86 -18.34
C PRO A 353 -0.56 20.16 -18.48
N GLU A 354 -1.03 21.23 -17.84
CA GLU A 354 -0.41 22.55 -17.85
C GLU A 354 1.02 22.51 -17.29
N ALA A 355 1.35 21.53 -16.44
CA ALA A 355 2.68 21.36 -15.88
C ALA A 355 3.66 20.67 -16.84
N ILE A 356 3.20 20.01 -17.92
CA ILE A 356 4.04 19.17 -18.78
C ILE A 356 5.23 19.95 -19.35
N PRO A 357 5.08 21.16 -19.94
CA PRO A 357 6.24 21.90 -20.47
C PRO A 357 7.30 22.19 -19.40
N HIS A 358 6.88 22.41 -18.16
CA HIS A 358 7.74 22.73 -17.02
C HIS A 358 8.45 21.48 -16.49
N LEU A 359 7.74 20.36 -16.42
CA LEU A 359 8.29 19.05 -16.11
C LEU A 359 9.30 18.62 -17.20
N THR A 360 8.96 18.75 -18.47
CA THR A 360 9.88 18.47 -19.59
C THR A 360 11.16 19.29 -19.49
N ALA A 361 11.06 20.59 -19.19
CA ALA A 361 12.25 21.42 -18.98
C ALA A 361 13.13 20.92 -17.81
N ALA A 362 12.51 20.39 -16.74
CA ALA A 362 13.22 19.85 -15.58
C ALA A 362 14.01 18.56 -15.87
N LEU A 363 13.70 17.83 -16.95
CA LEU A 363 14.50 16.68 -17.40
C LEU A 363 15.96 17.06 -17.74
N LYS A 364 16.23 18.34 -18.00
CA LYS A 364 17.62 18.79 -18.25
C LYS A 364 18.48 18.71 -16.99
N ASN A 365 17.88 18.75 -15.80
CA ASN A 365 18.58 18.67 -14.53
C ASN A 365 18.86 17.20 -14.15
N PRO A 366 20.14 16.77 -14.04
CA PRO A 366 20.49 15.38 -13.75
C PRO A 366 19.85 14.80 -12.48
N GLN A 367 19.67 15.62 -11.43
CA GLN A 367 19.08 15.18 -10.16
C GLN A 367 17.56 14.95 -10.28
N LEU A 368 16.91 15.60 -11.26
CA LEU A 368 15.46 15.55 -11.44
C LEU A 368 15.02 14.61 -12.56
N ARG A 369 15.93 14.20 -13.46
CA ARG A 369 15.63 13.32 -14.62
C ARG A 369 14.74 12.14 -14.27
N ARG A 370 15.17 11.32 -13.29
CA ARG A 370 14.43 10.12 -12.88
C ARG A 370 13.04 10.43 -12.32
N PRO A 371 12.88 11.22 -11.24
CA PRO A 371 11.54 11.49 -10.68
C PRO A 371 10.62 12.19 -11.69
N VAL A 372 11.14 13.08 -12.54
CA VAL A 372 10.34 13.77 -13.56
C VAL A 372 9.90 12.81 -14.68
N ALA A 373 10.78 11.92 -15.15
CA ALA A 373 10.38 10.90 -16.13
C ALA A 373 9.28 9.98 -15.58
N GLU A 374 9.39 9.56 -14.31
CA GLU A 374 8.36 8.77 -13.63
C GLU A 374 7.02 9.52 -13.51
N ILE A 375 7.05 10.83 -13.25
CA ILE A 375 5.85 11.67 -13.18
C ILE A 375 5.19 11.78 -14.56
N LEU A 376 5.96 12.12 -15.60
CA LEU A 376 5.46 12.22 -16.97
C LEU A 376 4.84 10.89 -17.44
N GLY A 377 5.46 9.76 -17.09
CA GLY A 377 4.88 8.44 -17.32
C GLY A 377 3.53 8.24 -16.62
N LYS A 378 3.42 8.62 -15.33
CA LYS A 378 2.16 8.53 -14.56
C LYS A 378 1.05 9.45 -15.10
N MET A 379 1.41 10.55 -15.76
CA MET A 379 0.45 11.41 -16.47
C MET A 379 -0.12 10.74 -17.73
N GLY A 380 0.55 9.69 -18.24
CA GLY A 380 0.03 8.87 -19.32
C GLY A 380 -0.06 9.62 -20.66
N PRO A 381 -1.12 9.42 -21.45
CA PRO A 381 -1.23 9.99 -22.81
C PRO A 381 -1.11 11.52 -22.88
N GLU A 382 -1.47 12.24 -21.81
CA GLU A 382 -1.36 13.71 -21.76
C GLU A 382 0.10 14.17 -21.91
N ALA A 383 1.07 13.38 -21.45
CA ALA A 383 2.50 13.67 -21.56
C ALA A 383 3.10 13.42 -22.95
N ALA A 384 2.28 13.23 -23.99
CA ALA A 384 2.73 13.13 -25.38
C ALA A 384 3.74 14.23 -25.81
N PRO A 385 3.60 15.51 -25.41
CA PRO A 385 4.58 16.53 -25.75
C PRO A 385 5.99 16.28 -25.22
N ALA A 386 6.15 15.45 -24.18
CA ALA A 386 7.45 15.13 -23.56
C ALA A 386 8.15 13.91 -24.19
N VAL A 387 7.54 13.23 -25.15
CA VAL A 387 8.07 11.99 -25.75
C VAL A 387 9.47 12.21 -26.32
N GLY A 388 9.72 13.32 -27.02
CA GLY A 388 11.02 13.61 -27.62
C GLY A 388 12.14 13.69 -26.58
N ASP A 389 11.92 14.43 -25.49
CA ASP A 389 12.89 14.55 -24.39
C ASP A 389 13.09 13.22 -23.65
N LEU A 390 12.03 12.44 -23.45
CA LEU A 390 12.11 11.11 -22.84
C LEU A 390 12.90 10.12 -23.72
N VAL A 391 12.76 10.18 -25.04
CA VAL A 391 13.58 9.38 -25.97
C VAL A 391 15.06 9.70 -25.79
N GLY A 392 15.42 10.97 -25.61
CA GLY A 392 16.80 11.38 -25.34
C GLY A 392 17.38 10.81 -24.03
N LEU A 393 16.53 10.45 -23.07
CA LEU A 393 16.95 9.86 -21.79
C LEU A 393 17.06 8.34 -21.81
N VAL A 394 16.63 7.66 -22.89
CA VAL A 394 16.78 6.20 -23.01
C VAL A 394 18.25 5.78 -23.00
N ASP A 395 19.15 6.67 -23.40
CA ASP A 395 20.61 6.51 -23.44
C ASP A 395 21.33 7.12 -22.23
N ASP A 396 20.61 7.51 -21.18
CA ASP A 396 21.24 8.15 -20.02
C ASP A 396 22.25 7.22 -19.35
N GLU A 397 23.42 7.76 -19.01
CA GLU A 397 24.51 7.02 -18.35
C GLU A 397 24.07 6.38 -17.03
N ASN A 398 23.05 6.93 -16.38
CA ASN A 398 22.44 6.34 -15.21
C ASN A 398 21.35 5.33 -15.62
N PRO A 399 21.54 4.02 -15.37
CA PRO A 399 20.59 2.98 -15.76
C PRO A 399 19.19 3.18 -15.13
N ARG A 400 19.11 3.84 -13.97
CA ARG A 400 17.84 4.15 -13.32
C ARG A 400 17.07 5.24 -14.08
N VAL A 401 17.77 6.20 -14.68
CA VAL A 401 17.15 7.24 -15.52
C VAL A 401 16.70 6.64 -16.84
N ALA A 402 17.57 5.87 -17.51
CA ALA A 402 17.24 5.17 -18.75
C ALA A 402 16.01 4.27 -18.58
N LYS A 403 15.96 3.47 -17.50
CA LYS A 403 14.80 2.64 -17.16
C LYS A 403 13.53 3.48 -16.95
N ALA A 404 13.62 4.57 -16.19
CA ALA A 404 12.47 5.45 -15.95
C ALA A 404 11.92 6.04 -17.25
N ALA A 405 12.81 6.47 -18.16
CA ALA A 405 12.44 6.98 -19.47
C ALA A 405 11.74 5.92 -20.34
N ILE A 406 12.32 4.71 -20.43
CA ILE A 406 11.73 3.59 -21.17
C ILE A 406 10.31 3.29 -20.67
N LEU A 407 10.14 3.12 -19.35
CA LEU A 407 8.84 2.81 -18.76
C LEU A 407 7.83 3.95 -18.92
N ALA A 408 8.28 5.21 -18.82
CA ALA A 408 7.43 6.37 -19.03
C ALA A 408 6.88 6.41 -20.45
N LEU A 409 7.71 6.13 -21.46
CA LEU A 409 7.28 6.04 -22.86
C LEU A 409 6.20 4.95 -23.06
N GLY A 410 6.36 3.79 -22.41
CA GLY A 410 5.33 2.76 -22.38
C GLY A 410 4.03 3.21 -21.69
N GLN A 411 4.12 3.98 -20.60
CA GLN A 411 2.93 4.50 -19.89
C GLN A 411 2.20 5.61 -20.64
N ILE A 412 2.92 6.42 -21.43
CA ILE A 412 2.32 7.38 -22.38
C ILE A 412 1.52 6.64 -23.46
N GLY A 413 1.95 5.43 -23.83
CA GLY A 413 1.20 4.53 -24.71
C GLY A 413 1.29 4.94 -26.19
N PRO A 414 0.20 4.83 -26.98
CA PRO A 414 0.25 5.01 -28.43
C PRO A 414 0.84 6.35 -28.91
N ALA A 415 0.70 7.42 -28.10
CA ALA A 415 1.26 8.72 -28.42
C ALA A 415 2.81 8.75 -28.43
N ALA A 416 3.46 7.76 -27.81
CA ALA A 416 4.91 7.58 -27.81
C ALA A 416 5.44 6.86 -29.07
N LYS A 417 4.70 6.83 -30.20
CA LYS A 417 5.14 6.23 -31.46
C LYS A 417 6.56 6.65 -31.87
N ALA A 418 6.93 7.90 -31.65
CA ALA A 418 8.26 8.43 -32.00
C ALA A 418 9.41 7.72 -31.26
N ALA A 419 9.13 7.04 -30.13
CA ALA A 419 10.13 6.29 -29.37
C ALA A 419 10.41 4.89 -29.91
N VAL A 420 9.55 4.37 -30.81
CA VAL A 420 9.62 2.99 -31.29
C VAL A 420 11.00 2.62 -31.84
N PRO A 421 11.65 3.40 -32.72
CA PRO A 421 12.96 3.04 -33.25
C PRO A 421 14.03 2.89 -32.16
N ARG A 422 14.04 3.77 -31.16
CA ARG A 422 15.03 3.70 -30.08
C ARG A 422 14.76 2.52 -29.15
N LEU A 423 13.50 2.29 -28.79
CA LEU A 423 13.09 1.14 -27.96
C LEU A 423 13.38 -0.19 -28.65
N THR A 424 13.17 -0.28 -29.97
CA THR A 424 13.55 -1.45 -30.77
C THR A 424 15.04 -1.74 -30.66
N LYS A 425 15.90 -0.71 -30.77
CA LYS A 425 17.33 -0.88 -30.59
C LYS A 425 17.69 -1.32 -29.16
N VAL A 426 17.02 -0.79 -28.12
CA VAL A 426 17.22 -1.26 -26.73
C VAL A 426 16.80 -2.73 -26.57
N LEU A 427 15.74 -3.16 -27.24
CA LEU A 427 15.30 -4.56 -27.21
C LEU A 427 16.36 -5.52 -27.78
N GLU A 428 17.00 -5.14 -28.89
CA GLU A 428 17.98 -6.00 -29.58
C GLU A 428 19.38 -5.97 -28.95
N GLU A 429 19.84 -4.80 -28.51
CA GLU A 429 21.24 -4.56 -28.12
C GLU A 429 21.40 -4.28 -26.62
N GLY A 430 20.29 -4.16 -25.88
CA GLY A 430 20.33 -3.81 -24.45
C GLY A 430 20.88 -4.94 -23.58
N GLU A 431 21.51 -4.56 -22.48
CA GLU A 431 22.03 -5.50 -21.48
C GLU A 431 21.14 -5.53 -20.22
N GLY A 432 21.26 -6.61 -19.45
CA GLY A 432 20.56 -6.79 -18.17
C GLY A 432 19.03 -6.71 -18.31
N SER A 433 18.40 -5.81 -17.56
CA SER A 433 16.94 -5.64 -17.58
C SER A 433 16.40 -4.77 -18.72
N ALA A 434 17.26 -4.07 -19.46
CA ALA A 434 16.81 -3.07 -20.43
C ALA A 434 15.95 -3.66 -21.57
N PRO A 435 16.26 -4.85 -22.13
CA PRO A 435 15.40 -5.49 -23.13
C PRO A 435 13.99 -5.80 -22.62
N TYR A 436 13.86 -6.17 -21.33
CA TYR A 436 12.55 -6.42 -20.72
C TYR A 436 11.72 -5.14 -20.63
N ASP A 437 12.33 -4.06 -20.16
CA ASP A 437 11.66 -2.75 -20.07
C ASP A 437 11.25 -2.25 -21.47
N ALA A 438 12.08 -2.49 -22.49
CA ALA A 438 11.78 -2.13 -23.88
C ALA A 438 10.64 -2.98 -24.47
N ALA A 439 10.67 -4.31 -24.31
CA ALA A 439 9.58 -5.20 -24.75
C ALA A 439 8.24 -4.82 -24.10
N LEU A 440 8.26 -4.57 -22.78
CA LEU A 440 7.08 -4.11 -22.04
C LEU A 440 6.54 -2.80 -22.60
N SER A 441 7.43 -1.84 -22.87
CA SER A 441 7.05 -0.50 -23.34
C SER A 441 6.54 -0.51 -24.77
N LEU A 442 7.17 -1.27 -25.68
CA LEU A 442 6.69 -1.48 -27.05
C LEU A 442 5.29 -2.10 -27.06
N GLY A 443 5.05 -3.11 -26.24
CA GLY A 443 3.71 -3.70 -26.13
C GLY A 443 2.66 -2.73 -25.57
N LYS A 444 3.03 -1.84 -24.63
CA LYS A 444 2.10 -0.80 -24.13
C LYS A 444 1.84 0.34 -25.12
N ILE A 445 2.80 0.65 -25.99
CA ILE A 445 2.58 1.54 -27.15
C ILE A 445 1.58 0.89 -28.11
N GLY A 446 1.53 -0.45 -28.14
CA GLY A 446 0.52 -1.22 -28.85
C GLY A 446 0.71 -1.16 -30.36
N THR A 447 -0.39 -1.10 -31.11
CA THR A 447 -0.34 -1.13 -32.59
C THR A 447 0.44 0.02 -33.23
N ALA A 448 0.65 1.13 -32.51
CA ALA A 448 1.52 2.21 -32.96
C ALA A 448 3.01 1.78 -33.06
N ALA A 449 3.40 0.72 -32.36
CA ALA A 449 4.72 0.10 -32.40
C ALA A 449 4.83 -1.10 -33.35
N LYS A 450 3.89 -1.29 -34.29
CA LYS A 450 3.91 -2.40 -35.27
C LYS A 450 5.23 -2.51 -36.05
N GLU A 451 5.91 -1.38 -36.29
CA GLU A 451 7.22 -1.33 -36.94
C GLU A 451 8.31 -2.10 -36.17
N ALA A 452 8.12 -2.37 -34.87
CA ALA A 452 9.04 -3.16 -34.04
C ALA A 452 8.85 -4.68 -34.15
N SER A 453 7.78 -5.17 -34.78
CA SER A 453 7.45 -6.61 -34.86
C SER A 453 8.62 -7.49 -35.34
N PRO A 454 9.39 -7.14 -36.41
CA PRO A 454 10.52 -7.97 -36.83
C PRO A 454 11.62 -8.13 -35.77
N ALA A 455 11.88 -7.09 -34.99
CA ALA A 455 12.88 -7.13 -33.93
C ALA A 455 12.36 -7.88 -32.70
N ILE A 456 11.07 -7.71 -32.37
CA ILE A 456 10.40 -8.48 -31.31
C ILE A 456 10.46 -9.98 -31.65
N GLU A 457 10.16 -10.35 -32.89
CA GLU A 457 10.22 -11.75 -33.35
C GLU A 457 11.64 -12.33 -33.29
N LYS A 458 12.65 -11.54 -33.69
CA LYS A 458 14.05 -11.92 -33.58
C LYS A 458 14.45 -12.21 -32.13
N VAL A 459 14.18 -11.29 -31.20
CA VAL A 459 14.54 -11.49 -29.77
C VAL A 459 13.70 -12.60 -29.14
N MET A 460 12.43 -12.74 -29.51
CA MET A 460 11.55 -13.82 -29.09
C MET A 460 12.10 -15.21 -29.43
N THR A 461 12.84 -15.34 -30.55
CA THR A 461 13.38 -16.62 -31.01
C THR A 461 14.85 -16.83 -30.66
N SER A 462 15.66 -15.77 -30.58
CA SER A 462 17.10 -15.88 -30.33
C SER A 462 17.51 -15.78 -28.85
N SER A 463 16.66 -15.23 -27.97
CA SER A 463 17.00 -15.05 -26.55
C SER A 463 17.12 -16.39 -25.81
N GLU A 464 18.16 -16.53 -24.99
CA GLU A 464 18.34 -17.67 -24.08
C GLU A 464 17.36 -17.62 -22.91
N GLU A 465 16.97 -16.42 -22.48
CA GLU A 465 16.08 -16.17 -21.34
C GLU A 465 14.60 -16.48 -21.66
N PRO A 466 13.98 -17.52 -21.05
CA PRO A 466 12.60 -17.87 -21.33
C PRO A 466 11.58 -16.77 -20.98
N SER A 467 11.85 -16.02 -19.91
CA SER A 467 11.01 -14.90 -19.45
C SER A 467 10.97 -13.77 -20.47
N LEU A 468 12.11 -13.40 -21.06
CA LEU A 468 12.17 -12.37 -22.10
C LEU A 468 11.43 -12.81 -23.36
N ARG A 469 11.56 -14.08 -23.76
CA ARG A 469 10.84 -14.62 -24.92
C ARG A 469 9.32 -14.55 -24.73
N VAL A 470 8.82 -14.95 -23.56
CA VAL A 470 7.38 -14.86 -23.23
C VAL A 470 6.90 -13.40 -23.20
N LEU A 471 7.73 -12.48 -22.69
CA LEU A 471 7.39 -11.05 -22.73
C LEU A 471 7.38 -10.49 -24.16
N CYS A 472 8.29 -10.91 -25.02
CA CYS A 472 8.28 -10.56 -26.45
C CYS A 472 7.05 -11.13 -27.16
N ALA A 473 6.62 -12.35 -26.84
CA ALA A 473 5.37 -12.92 -27.33
C ALA A 473 4.15 -12.07 -26.92
N TRP A 474 4.09 -11.61 -25.66
CA TRP A 474 3.07 -10.67 -25.23
C TRP A 474 3.14 -9.36 -26.03
N ALA A 475 4.33 -8.79 -26.20
CA ALA A 475 4.52 -7.55 -26.93
C ALA A 475 4.06 -7.69 -28.39
N GLU A 476 4.42 -8.79 -29.06
CA GLU A 476 4.00 -9.11 -30.44
C GLU A 476 2.47 -9.14 -30.55
N MET A 477 1.79 -9.77 -29.59
CA MET A 477 0.32 -9.79 -29.54
C MET A 477 -0.30 -8.39 -29.40
N GLN A 478 0.39 -7.43 -28.76
CA GLN A 478 -0.10 -6.06 -28.64
C GLN A 478 0.19 -5.20 -29.89
N VAL A 479 1.36 -5.38 -30.51
CA VAL A 479 1.78 -4.54 -31.64
C VAL A 479 1.19 -4.99 -32.98
N ASP A 480 1.01 -6.29 -33.20
CA ASP A 480 0.42 -6.85 -34.42
C ASP A 480 -1.09 -7.16 -34.26
N GLY A 481 -1.60 -7.07 -33.02
CA GLY A 481 -2.95 -7.45 -32.64
C GLY A 481 -3.13 -8.97 -32.56
N ILE A 482 -4.22 -9.41 -31.92
CA ILE A 482 -4.52 -10.85 -31.80
C ILE A 482 -5.20 -11.32 -33.09
N SER A 483 -4.45 -12.08 -33.90
CA SER A 483 -4.90 -12.67 -35.16
C SER A 483 -4.39 -14.10 -35.30
N ALA A 484 -4.90 -14.86 -36.28
CA ALA A 484 -4.39 -16.20 -36.58
C ALA A 484 -2.90 -16.19 -36.95
N ALA A 485 -2.45 -15.18 -37.70
CA ALA A 485 -1.04 -15.02 -38.07
C ALA A 485 -0.17 -14.71 -36.84
N THR A 486 -0.64 -13.85 -35.95
CA THR A 486 0.05 -13.54 -34.70
C THR A 486 0.12 -14.77 -33.80
N ALA A 487 -0.96 -15.55 -33.72
CA ALA A 487 -1.00 -16.80 -32.96
C ALA A 487 0.05 -17.78 -33.48
N GLU A 488 0.12 -17.99 -34.79
CA GLU A 488 1.13 -18.87 -35.42
C GLU A 488 2.56 -18.49 -35.03
N LYS A 489 2.88 -17.20 -35.01
CA LYS A 489 4.21 -16.69 -34.60
C LYS A 489 4.54 -16.97 -33.13
N VAL A 490 3.59 -16.73 -32.21
CA VAL A 490 3.90 -16.73 -30.77
C VAL A 490 3.68 -18.10 -30.10
N LEU A 491 2.87 -18.97 -30.69
CA LEU A 491 2.50 -20.28 -30.11
C LEU A 491 3.71 -21.14 -29.72
N PRO A 492 4.74 -21.32 -30.56
CA PRO A 492 5.90 -22.13 -30.18
C PRO A 492 6.59 -21.62 -28.91
N THR A 493 6.75 -20.30 -28.81
CA THR A 493 7.38 -19.62 -27.67
C THR A 493 6.55 -19.77 -26.40
N LEU A 494 5.24 -19.57 -26.49
CA LEU A 494 4.35 -19.69 -25.34
C LEU A 494 4.26 -21.13 -24.84
N THR A 495 4.14 -22.11 -25.73
CA THR A 495 4.14 -23.54 -25.36
C THR A 495 5.46 -23.96 -24.71
N ALA A 496 6.60 -23.44 -25.20
CA ALA A 496 7.89 -23.65 -24.54
C ALA A 496 7.95 -22.96 -23.15
N GLY A 497 7.36 -21.77 -23.03
CA GLY A 497 7.26 -21.02 -21.78
C GLY A 497 6.51 -21.75 -20.66
N LEU A 498 5.57 -22.63 -20.99
CA LEU A 498 4.88 -23.50 -20.02
C LEU A 498 5.82 -24.46 -19.29
N LYS A 499 7.03 -24.70 -19.83
CA LYS A 499 8.04 -25.60 -19.25
C LYS A 499 9.17 -24.84 -18.56
N ALA A 500 9.06 -23.51 -18.42
CA ALA A 500 10.09 -22.68 -17.79
C ALA A 500 10.24 -23.00 -16.30
N GLU A 501 11.45 -22.87 -15.77
CA GLU A 501 11.75 -23.10 -14.34
C GLU A 501 11.01 -22.11 -13.43
N ALA A 502 10.97 -20.84 -13.83
CA ALA A 502 10.35 -19.77 -13.06
C ALA A 502 8.80 -19.82 -13.15
N PRO A 503 8.08 -19.92 -12.01
CA PRO A 503 6.61 -19.92 -12.01
C PRO A 503 5.97 -18.69 -12.69
N PRO A 504 6.48 -17.45 -12.54
CA PRO A 504 5.93 -16.29 -13.24
C PRO A 504 5.95 -16.43 -14.77
N THR A 505 6.97 -17.08 -15.33
CA THR A 505 7.09 -17.32 -16.77
C THR A 505 6.06 -18.34 -17.25
N ARG A 506 5.88 -19.45 -16.51
CA ARG A 506 4.86 -20.47 -16.83
C ARG A 506 3.46 -19.88 -16.77
N LYS A 507 3.16 -19.12 -15.70
CA LYS A 507 1.90 -18.41 -15.54
C LYS A 507 1.65 -17.46 -16.71
N GLY A 508 2.63 -16.60 -17.03
CA GLY A 508 2.51 -15.64 -18.12
C GLY A 508 2.24 -16.33 -19.47
N ALA A 509 2.96 -17.42 -19.75
CA ALA A 509 2.72 -18.21 -20.96
C ALA A 509 1.31 -18.80 -21.01
N ALA A 510 0.82 -19.38 -19.90
CA ALA A 510 -0.52 -19.95 -19.82
C ALA A 510 -1.62 -18.89 -20.02
N GLU A 511 -1.49 -17.73 -19.40
CA GLU A 511 -2.43 -16.60 -19.57
C GLU A 511 -2.46 -16.08 -21.01
N LEU A 512 -1.31 -15.98 -21.68
CA LEU A 512 -1.23 -15.53 -23.07
C LEU A 512 -1.85 -16.53 -24.04
N LEU A 513 -1.65 -17.83 -23.83
CA LEU A 513 -2.33 -18.88 -24.62
C LEU A 513 -3.84 -18.78 -24.45
N GLY A 514 -4.33 -18.50 -23.25
CA GLY A 514 -5.76 -18.31 -23.00
C GLY A 514 -6.32 -17.12 -23.78
N LYS A 515 -5.55 -16.02 -23.87
CA LYS A 515 -5.91 -14.83 -24.66
C LYS A 515 -5.94 -15.08 -26.18
N LEU A 516 -5.20 -16.06 -26.68
CA LEU A 516 -5.29 -16.48 -28.09
C LEU A 516 -6.55 -17.30 -28.39
N GLY A 517 -7.23 -17.81 -27.35
CA GLY A 517 -8.46 -18.59 -27.48
C GLY A 517 -8.26 -19.83 -28.35
N GLU A 518 -9.20 -20.11 -29.24
CA GLU A 518 -9.19 -21.33 -30.06
C GLU A 518 -7.91 -21.54 -30.88
N SER A 519 -7.20 -20.46 -31.24
CA SER A 519 -5.93 -20.56 -31.96
C SER A 519 -4.83 -21.27 -31.14
N ALA A 520 -4.97 -21.36 -29.81
CA ALA A 520 -4.03 -22.04 -28.93
C ALA A 520 -4.45 -23.46 -28.52
N LYS A 521 -5.46 -24.07 -29.18
CA LYS A 521 -5.90 -25.46 -28.88
C LYS A 521 -4.78 -26.50 -28.91
N SER A 522 -3.75 -26.30 -29.73
CA SER A 522 -2.59 -27.20 -29.81
C SER A 522 -1.75 -27.24 -28.52
N ALA A 523 -1.84 -26.23 -27.65
CA ALA A 523 -1.12 -26.18 -26.37
C ALA A 523 -1.89 -26.84 -25.21
N ALA A 524 -3.08 -27.39 -25.48
CA ALA A 524 -3.92 -28.02 -24.45
C ALA A 524 -3.23 -29.15 -23.66
N PRO A 525 -2.42 -30.05 -24.28
CA PRO A 525 -1.73 -31.10 -23.53
C PRO A 525 -0.77 -30.53 -22.47
N GLU A 526 0.05 -29.54 -22.84
CA GLU A 526 0.96 -28.86 -21.93
C GLU A 526 0.24 -28.08 -20.83
N LEU A 527 -0.87 -27.42 -21.16
CA LEU A 527 -1.69 -26.72 -20.17
C LEU A 527 -2.31 -27.68 -19.15
N LYS A 528 -2.75 -28.87 -19.58
CA LYS A 528 -3.27 -29.91 -18.67
C LYS A 528 -2.20 -30.41 -17.68
N MET A 529 -0.94 -30.47 -18.08
CA MET A 529 0.14 -30.82 -17.16
C MET A 529 0.29 -29.78 -16.04
N LEU A 530 0.10 -28.49 -16.35
CA LEU A 530 0.20 -27.40 -15.38
C LEU A 530 -0.96 -27.35 -14.38
N LEU A 531 -2.03 -28.12 -14.56
CA LEU A 531 -3.06 -28.27 -13.52
C LEU A 531 -2.52 -28.94 -12.25
N ASN A 532 -1.36 -29.60 -12.36
CA ASN A 532 -0.63 -30.19 -11.23
C ASN A 532 0.66 -29.41 -10.90
N ASP A 533 0.81 -28.18 -11.39
CA ASP A 533 1.99 -27.35 -11.10
C ASP A 533 2.14 -27.10 -9.59
N GLY A 534 3.37 -26.99 -9.10
CA GLY A 534 3.65 -26.70 -7.68
C GLY A 534 3.14 -25.32 -7.24
N ASP A 535 3.08 -24.35 -8.14
CA ASP A 535 2.57 -23.01 -7.86
C ASP A 535 1.07 -22.91 -8.15
N SER A 536 0.30 -22.45 -7.15
CA SER A 536 -1.17 -22.35 -7.28
C SER A 536 -1.61 -21.38 -8.37
N THR A 537 -0.88 -20.28 -8.57
CA THR A 537 -1.24 -19.27 -9.56
C THR A 537 -1.01 -19.75 -10.99
N VAL A 538 -0.06 -20.67 -11.17
CA VAL A 538 0.17 -21.36 -12.46
C VAL A 538 -0.97 -22.34 -12.74
N ARG A 539 -1.40 -23.12 -11.74
CA ARG A 539 -2.56 -24.03 -11.87
C ARG A 539 -3.83 -23.29 -12.27
N ASP A 540 -4.11 -22.17 -11.59
CA ASP A 540 -5.29 -21.33 -11.86
C ASP A 540 -5.24 -20.77 -13.30
N ALA A 541 -4.08 -20.24 -13.71
CA ALA A 541 -3.89 -19.71 -15.06
C ALA A 541 -4.07 -20.80 -16.13
N ALA A 542 -3.55 -22.00 -15.90
CA ALA A 542 -3.72 -23.14 -16.81
C ALA A 542 -5.18 -23.57 -16.93
N ALA A 543 -5.92 -23.64 -15.82
CA ALA A 543 -7.33 -23.99 -15.80
C ALA A 543 -8.19 -22.95 -16.55
N MET A 544 -7.92 -21.65 -16.34
CA MET A 544 -8.61 -20.57 -17.07
C MET A 544 -8.27 -20.57 -18.57
N SER A 545 -7.01 -20.90 -18.90
CA SER A 545 -6.54 -20.99 -20.28
C SER A 545 -7.22 -22.13 -21.03
N LEU A 546 -7.31 -23.34 -20.44
CA LEU A 546 -8.01 -24.49 -21.01
C LEU A 546 -9.48 -24.17 -21.32
N GLU A 547 -10.17 -23.50 -20.41
CA GLU A 547 -11.54 -23.03 -20.61
C GLU A 547 -11.64 -22.04 -21.79
N SER A 548 -10.72 -21.07 -21.86
CA SER A 548 -10.69 -20.04 -22.90
C SER A 548 -10.40 -20.61 -24.30
N ILE A 549 -9.67 -21.72 -24.40
CA ILE A 549 -9.37 -22.41 -25.66
C ILE A 549 -10.42 -23.51 -26.00
N GLY A 550 -11.48 -23.64 -25.20
CA GLY A 550 -12.57 -24.59 -25.43
C GLY A 550 -12.17 -26.05 -25.17
N GLN A 551 -11.39 -26.28 -24.11
CA GLN A 551 -10.95 -27.61 -23.68
C GLN A 551 -11.42 -27.89 -22.25
N GLU A 552 -11.84 -29.13 -22.00
CA GLU A 552 -12.16 -29.58 -20.65
C GLU A 552 -10.91 -29.60 -19.77
N LYS A 553 -11.08 -29.16 -18.52
CA LYS A 553 -10.04 -29.08 -17.49
C LYS A 553 -9.45 -30.46 -17.22
#